data_AF-A0A1G6S7L4-F1
#
_entry.id   AF-A0A1G6S7L4-F1
#
_cell.length_a   1.000
_cell.length_b   1.000
_cell.length_c   1.000
_cell.angle_alpha   90.00
_cell.angle_beta   90.00
_cell.angle_gamma   90.00
#
_symmetry.space_group_name_H-M   'P 1'
#
loop_
_entity.id
_entity.type
_entity.pdbx_description
1 polymer ?
#
loop_
_entity_poly.entity_id
_entity_poly.type
_entity_poly.pdbx_seq_one_letter_code
_entity_poly.pdbx_strand_id
1 'polypeptide(L)'
;MRATEGLPAGEGRSAGEVRRADGGAPADEALPAGAEVPTGEGAPASGRDTVAEVVRQWRAVYPGLDTGPMEIIGRINRCAALLQQAEDAPLGRAGLTRPEFDLLGALRRTGRELTPGELARETFSSGAAVTKRLKQLGARGLVERRGDPRDRRVARVRLTGAGRDTVDGVLPAQLAHESAVLSGLGGAARGELVPLLAELLGRLEGRPGTPRA
;
A
#
# COMPACT_ATOMS: atom_id res chain seq x y z
N MET A 1 -68.94 -2.75 14.83
CA MET A 1 -68.20 -1.56 15.30
C MET A 1 -67.49 -0.99 14.07
N ARG A 2 -68.00 -0.02 13.29
CA ARG A 2 -68.29 1.41 13.57
C ARG A 2 -67.15 2.05 14.38
N ALA A 3 -66.22 2.76 13.71
CA ALA A 3 -66.15 4.24 13.54
C ALA A 3 -65.78 4.93 14.86
N THR A 4 -64.75 5.77 14.99
CA THR A 4 -64.60 7.16 14.47
C THR A 4 -63.18 7.68 14.84
N GLU A 5 -62.43 8.27 13.91
CA GLU A 5 -62.09 9.72 13.77
C GLU A 5 -61.26 10.38 14.90
N GLY A 6 -60.30 11.23 14.48
CA GLY A 6 -59.78 12.30 15.33
C GLY A 6 -58.35 12.79 15.03
N LEU A 7 -58.14 13.48 13.90
CA LEU A 7 -57.12 14.54 13.81
C LEU A 7 -57.80 15.87 14.19
N PRO A 8 -57.05 16.85 14.72
CA PRO A 8 -57.14 18.16 14.08
C PRO A 8 -55.80 18.88 13.91
N ALA A 9 -55.83 19.79 12.94
CA ALA A 9 -54.81 20.75 12.54
C ALA A 9 -54.68 21.94 13.51
N GLY A 10 -53.57 22.66 13.40
CA GLY A 10 -53.38 23.99 13.99
C GLY A 10 -52.23 24.73 13.31
N GLU A 11 -52.58 25.65 12.42
CA GLU A 11 -51.70 26.57 11.70
C GLU A 11 -51.03 27.60 12.61
N GLY A 12 -49.88 28.12 12.17
CA GLY A 12 -49.23 29.29 12.75
C GLY A 12 -48.32 29.95 11.71
N ARG A 13 -48.90 30.86 10.92
CA ARG A 13 -48.20 31.78 10.01
C ARG A 13 -47.37 32.79 10.79
N SER A 14 -46.19 33.16 10.30
CA SER A 14 -45.82 34.58 10.27
C SER A 14 -44.76 34.86 9.21
N ALA A 15 -45.12 35.81 8.36
CA ALA A 15 -44.30 36.44 7.35
C ALA A 15 -43.76 37.77 7.90
N GLY A 16 -42.55 38.12 7.50
CA GLY A 16 -41.91 39.41 7.73
C GLY A 16 -40.42 39.23 7.44
N GLU A 17 -39.74 40.04 6.65
CA GLU A 17 -40.08 41.27 5.98
C GLU A 17 -38.94 41.52 4.99
N VAL A 18 -39.29 41.89 3.75
CA VAL A 18 -38.34 42.25 2.70
C VAL A 18 -37.79 43.64 3.02
N ARG A 19 -36.50 43.75 3.36
CA ARG A 19 -35.81 45.04 3.40
C ARG A 19 -34.80 45.10 2.26
N ARG A 20 -35.21 45.75 1.16
CA ARG A 20 -34.28 46.34 0.19
C ARG A 20 -33.64 47.56 0.85
N ALA A 21 -32.32 47.64 0.80
CA ALA A 21 -31.58 48.87 1.03
C ALA A 21 -30.61 49.06 -0.13
N ASP A 22 -30.66 50.27 -0.67
CA ASP A 22 -29.88 50.80 -1.77
C ASP A 22 -28.37 50.70 -1.58
N GLY A 23 -27.69 50.42 -2.70
CA GLY A 23 -26.71 51.32 -3.31
C GLY A 23 -25.57 51.90 -2.46
N GLY A 24 -24.35 51.43 -2.75
CA GLY A 24 -23.13 52.23 -2.59
C GLY A 24 -21.93 51.44 -2.09
N ALA A 25 -21.27 50.67 -2.97
CA ALA A 25 -19.92 50.17 -2.71
C ALA A 25 -18.89 51.11 -3.38
N PRO A 26 -17.83 51.55 -2.67
CA PRO A 26 -16.75 52.35 -3.21
C PRO A 26 -15.52 51.50 -3.61
N ALA A 27 -14.61 52.18 -4.31
CA ALA A 27 -13.17 51.98 -4.38
C ALA A 27 -12.61 50.82 -5.23
N ASP A 28 -12.08 51.27 -6.37
CA ASP A 28 -10.91 50.80 -7.11
C ASP A 28 -9.76 50.34 -6.19
N GLU A 29 -9.45 49.04 -6.18
CA GLU A 29 -8.20 48.49 -5.65
C GLU A 29 -7.51 47.66 -6.75
N ALA A 30 -6.54 48.30 -7.39
CA ALA A 30 -5.54 47.66 -8.24
C ALA A 30 -4.62 46.76 -7.40
N LEU A 31 -4.52 45.48 -7.75
CA LEU A 31 -3.51 44.56 -7.24
C LEU A 31 -2.26 44.58 -8.15
N PRO A 32 -1.04 44.77 -7.61
CA PRO A 32 0.18 44.76 -8.40
C PRO A 32 0.65 43.33 -8.73
N ALA A 33 1.24 43.22 -9.92
CA ALA A 33 2.01 42.07 -10.39
C ALA A 33 3.33 41.90 -9.62
N GLY A 34 3.76 40.65 -9.45
CA GLY A 34 5.15 40.32 -9.15
C GLY A 34 5.34 39.39 -7.95
N ALA A 35 5.23 38.09 -8.18
CA ALA A 35 5.93 37.09 -7.36
C ALA A 35 6.55 36.07 -8.33
N GLU A 36 7.87 36.14 -8.43
CA GLU A 36 8.72 35.34 -9.29
C GLU A 36 8.59 33.84 -8.97
N VAL A 37 8.47 33.02 -10.01
CA VAL A 37 8.53 31.56 -9.92
C VAL A 37 10.01 31.17 -9.80
N PRO A 38 10.46 30.49 -8.73
CA PRO A 38 11.81 29.99 -8.69
C PRO A 38 11.95 28.88 -9.72
N THR A 39 12.79 29.11 -10.72
CA THR A 39 13.15 28.14 -11.75
C THR A 39 14.11 27.14 -11.12
N GLY A 40 13.55 26.10 -10.50
CA GLY A 40 14.27 24.94 -9.99
C GLY A 40 14.52 23.96 -11.12
N GLU A 41 15.76 23.93 -11.61
CA GLU A 41 16.31 22.94 -12.53
C GLU A 41 16.21 21.54 -11.92
N GLY A 42 15.43 20.69 -12.57
CA GLY A 42 15.16 19.31 -12.14
C GLY A 42 13.88 18.79 -12.77
N ALA A 43 13.75 18.91 -14.09
CA ALA A 43 12.63 18.32 -14.80
C ALA A 43 12.58 16.81 -14.48
N PRO A 44 11.51 16.28 -13.88
CA PRO A 44 11.37 14.84 -13.70
C PRO A 44 11.35 14.18 -15.08
N ALA A 45 11.83 12.94 -15.18
CA ALA A 45 11.68 12.10 -16.36
C ALA A 45 10.20 11.77 -16.60
N SER A 46 9.42 12.78 -17.02
CA SER A 46 8.02 12.67 -17.36
C SER A 46 7.94 12.36 -18.86
N GLY A 47 7.60 11.12 -19.21
CA GLY A 47 6.91 10.92 -20.50
C GLY A 47 6.93 9.58 -21.21
N ARG A 48 7.71 8.55 -20.85
CA ARG A 48 7.67 7.26 -21.57
C ARG A 48 7.98 6.05 -20.69
N ASP A 49 7.01 5.64 -19.90
CA ASP A 49 6.99 4.26 -19.38
C ASP A 49 6.05 3.39 -20.21
N THR A 50 6.15 2.07 -20.04
CA THR A 50 5.34 1.10 -20.80
C THR A 50 3.83 1.23 -20.56
N VAL A 51 3.40 1.78 -19.44
CA VAL A 51 1.98 1.98 -19.10
C VAL A 51 1.45 3.23 -19.82
N ALA A 52 2.24 4.29 -19.91
CA ALA A 52 1.89 5.48 -20.70
C ALA A 52 1.60 5.12 -22.17
N GLU A 53 2.35 4.18 -22.74
CA GLU A 53 2.10 3.63 -24.08
C GLU A 53 0.74 2.94 -24.18
N VAL A 54 0.46 2.02 -23.25
CA VAL A 54 -0.81 1.27 -23.20
C VAL A 54 -2.00 2.20 -23.05
N VAL A 55 -1.90 3.20 -22.17
CA VAL A 55 -2.98 4.17 -21.97
C VAL A 55 -3.23 5.00 -23.23
N ARG A 56 -2.17 5.43 -23.93
CA ARG A 56 -2.31 6.17 -25.19
C ARG A 56 -3.04 5.35 -26.25
N GLN A 57 -2.73 4.05 -26.35
CA GLN A 57 -3.39 3.13 -27.28
C GLN A 57 -4.89 3.01 -26.96
N TRP A 58 -5.26 2.84 -25.68
CA TRP A 58 -6.66 2.77 -25.28
C TRP A 58 -7.43 4.07 -25.55
N ARG A 59 -6.82 5.24 -25.31
CA ARG A 59 -7.45 6.54 -25.61
C ARG A 59 -7.69 6.73 -27.12
N ALA A 60 -6.83 6.17 -27.97
CA ALA A 60 -7.03 6.23 -29.43
C ALA A 60 -8.22 5.38 -29.90
N VAL A 61 -8.46 4.22 -29.27
CA VAL A 61 -9.58 3.33 -29.61
C VAL A 61 -10.89 3.79 -28.97
N TYR A 62 -10.85 4.29 -27.72
CA TYR A 62 -12.02 4.74 -26.96
C TYR A 62 -11.78 6.13 -26.34
N PRO A 63 -11.93 7.23 -27.11
CA PRO A 63 -11.62 8.58 -26.63
C PRO A 63 -12.46 9.06 -25.44
N GLY A 64 -13.66 8.51 -25.23
CA GLY A 64 -14.55 8.88 -24.12
C GLY A 64 -14.38 8.04 -22.85
N LEU A 65 -13.47 7.07 -22.82
CA LEU A 65 -13.28 6.19 -21.68
C LEU A 65 -12.28 6.79 -20.67
N ASP A 66 -12.64 6.78 -19.38
CA ASP A 66 -11.70 7.13 -18.32
C ASP A 66 -10.65 6.03 -18.15
N THR A 67 -9.43 6.35 -18.58
CA THR A 67 -8.24 5.48 -18.49
C THR A 67 -7.43 5.71 -17.21
N GLY A 68 -7.85 6.64 -16.33
CA GLY A 68 -7.17 6.97 -15.09
C GLY A 68 -6.78 5.77 -14.22
N PRO A 69 -7.66 4.77 -14.00
CA PRO A 69 -7.32 3.58 -13.22
C PRO A 69 -6.13 2.78 -13.78
N MET A 70 -5.95 2.77 -15.11
CA MET A 70 -4.84 2.05 -15.77
C MET A 70 -3.49 2.71 -15.48
N GLU A 71 -3.46 4.05 -15.33
CA GLU A 71 -2.25 4.79 -15.02
C GLU A 71 -1.66 4.37 -13.66
N ILE A 72 -2.52 4.03 -12.70
CA ILE A 72 -2.12 3.64 -11.34
C ILE A 72 -1.86 2.13 -11.27
N ILE A 73 -2.89 1.32 -11.57
CA ILE A 73 -2.81 -0.15 -11.42
C ILE A 73 -1.74 -0.74 -12.35
N GLY A 74 -1.64 -0.24 -13.59
CA GLY A 74 -0.63 -0.68 -14.55
C GLY A 74 0.79 -0.44 -14.05
N ARG A 75 1.06 0.75 -13.46
CA ARG A 75 2.39 1.09 -12.94
C ARG A 75 2.73 0.31 -11.69
N ILE A 76 1.78 0.12 -10.77
CA ILE A 76 1.98 -0.74 -9.60
C ILE A 76 2.36 -2.15 -10.03
N ASN A 77 1.60 -2.75 -10.96
CA ASN A 77 1.88 -4.10 -11.44
C ASN A 77 3.23 -4.19 -12.15
N ARG A 78 3.58 -3.19 -12.97
CA ARG A 78 4.86 -3.16 -13.68
C ARG A 78 6.04 -3.01 -12.72
N CYS A 79 5.94 -2.11 -11.74
CA CYS A 79 6.93 -1.95 -10.68
C CYS A 79 7.08 -3.23 -9.87
N ALA A 80 5.97 -3.86 -9.44
CA ALA A 80 6.01 -5.12 -8.71
C ALA A 80 6.72 -6.24 -9.50
N ALA A 81 6.41 -6.37 -10.80
CA ALA A 81 7.08 -7.34 -11.66
C ALA A 81 8.59 -7.06 -11.78
N LEU A 82 8.98 -5.80 -11.97
CA LEU A 82 10.39 -5.41 -12.06
C LEU A 82 11.14 -5.63 -10.74
N LEU A 83 10.51 -5.35 -9.60
CA LEU A 83 11.09 -5.60 -8.28
C LEU A 83 11.20 -7.10 -7.98
N GLN A 84 10.27 -7.93 -8.48
CA GLN A 84 10.39 -9.39 -8.38
C GLN A 84 11.46 -9.96 -9.30
N GLN A 85 11.71 -9.32 -10.45
CA GLN A 85 12.79 -9.68 -11.38
C GLN A 85 14.15 -9.19 -10.91
N ALA A 86 14.21 -8.06 -10.21
CA ALA A 86 15.42 -7.56 -9.60
C ALA A 86 15.91 -8.63 -8.61
N GLU A 87 17.13 -9.12 -8.85
CA GLU A 87 17.70 -10.12 -7.96
C GLU A 87 17.97 -9.50 -6.60
N ASP A 88 17.47 -10.15 -5.55
CA ASP A 88 17.90 -9.87 -4.19
C ASP A 88 19.31 -10.42 -3.96
N ALA A 89 20.30 -9.80 -4.59
CA ALA A 89 21.68 -10.26 -4.58
C ALA A 89 22.21 -10.51 -3.15
N PRO A 90 21.89 -9.69 -2.13
CA PRO A 90 22.24 -10.01 -0.74
C PRO A 90 21.58 -11.29 -0.22
N LEU A 91 20.30 -11.52 -0.51
CA LEU A 91 19.60 -12.75 -0.11
C LEU A 91 20.20 -13.96 -0.82
N GLY A 92 20.45 -13.86 -2.13
CA GLY A 92 21.07 -14.91 -2.93
C GLY A 92 22.44 -15.33 -2.38
N ARG A 93 23.29 -14.36 -1.99
CA ARG A 93 24.58 -14.63 -1.33
C ARG A 93 24.44 -15.34 0.02
N ALA A 94 23.35 -15.10 0.74
CA ALA A 94 23.01 -15.81 1.97
C ALA A 94 22.28 -17.16 1.73
N GLY A 95 22.12 -17.56 0.47
CA GLY A 95 21.36 -18.74 0.07
C GLY A 95 19.88 -18.65 0.44
N LEU A 96 19.32 -17.44 0.53
CA LEU A 96 17.92 -17.20 0.86
C LEU A 96 17.15 -16.71 -0.38
N THR A 97 15.91 -17.14 -0.47
CA THR A 97 14.92 -16.49 -1.34
C THR A 97 14.23 -15.36 -0.58
N ARG A 98 13.66 -14.37 -1.30
CA ARG A 98 12.83 -13.32 -0.70
C ARG A 98 11.79 -13.86 0.28
N PRO A 99 10.95 -14.83 -0.11
CA PRO A 99 9.88 -15.28 0.78
C PRO A 99 10.38 -16.08 1.99
N GLU A 100 11.57 -16.67 1.91
CA GLU A 100 12.23 -17.28 3.08
C GLU A 100 12.75 -16.21 4.03
N PHE A 101 13.37 -15.15 3.50
CA PHE A 101 13.82 -14.02 4.29
C PHE A 101 12.65 -13.33 5.00
N ASP A 102 11.50 -13.17 4.33
CA ASP A 102 10.29 -12.57 4.93
C ASP A 102 9.77 -13.39 6.12
N LEU A 103 9.83 -14.73 6.04
CA LEU A 103 9.44 -15.61 7.16
C LEU A 103 10.39 -15.47 8.35
N LEU A 104 11.71 -15.45 8.09
CA LEU A 104 12.70 -15.25 9.14
C LEU A 104 12.58 -13.85 9.75
N GLY A 105 12.36 -12.83 8.93
CA GLY A 105 12.12 -11.45 9.34
C GLY A 105 10.86 -11.30 10.19
N ALA A 106 9.76 -11.95 9.83
CA ALA A 106 8.52 -11.97 10.61
C ALA A 106 8.75 -12.57 12.02
N LEU A 107 9.46 -13.70 12.12
CA LEU A 107 9.84 -14.28 13.41
C LEU A 107 10.78 -13.35 14.20
N ARG A 108 11.74 -12.70 13.51
CA ARG A 108 12.71 -11.80 14.14
C ARG A 108 12.07 -10.55 14.73
N ARG A 109 11.15 -9.90 13.99
CA ARG A 109 10.51 -8.63 14.38
C ARG A 109 9.41 -8.82 15.43
N THR A 110 8.73 -9.97 15.43
CA THR A 110 7.70 -10.27 16.43
C THR A 110 8.29 -10.78 17.74
N GLY A 111 9.51 -11.34 17.71
CA GLY A 111 10.24 -11.81 18.90
C GLY A 111 9.59 -13.00 19.61
N ARG A 112 8.51 -13.57 19.05
CA ARG A 112 7.72 -14.66 19.64
C ARG A 112 7.62 -15.83 18.67
N GLU A 113 7.21 -16.99 19.19
CA GLU A 113 6.90 -18.13 18.35
C GLU A 113 5.59 -17.90 17.59
N LEU A 114 5.58 -18.25 16.30
CA LEU A 114 4.43 -18.10 15.42
C LEU A 114 3.97 -19.46 14.89
N THR A 115 2.66 -19.62 14.74
CA THR A 115 2.08 -20.74 13.99
C THR A 115 2.27 -20.53 12.48
N PRO A 116 2.25 -21.59 11.65
CA PRO A 116 2.26 -21.46 10.19
C PRO A 116 1.13 -20.56 9.64
N GLY A 117 -0.04 -20.56 10.30
CA GLY A 117 -1.16 -19.69 9.92
C GLY A 117 -0.91 -18.22 10.24
N GLU A 118 -0.28 -17.91 11.37
CA GLU A 118 0.20 -16.55 11.65
C GLU A 118 1.27 -16.13 10.64
N LEU A 119 2.26 -16.98 10.35
CA LEU A 119 3.29 -16.68 9.36
C LEU A 119 2.72 -16.43 7.97
N ALA A 120 1.71 -17.20 7.56
CA ALA A 120 0.99 -16.99 6.30
C ALA A 120 0.37 -15.59 6.22
N ARG A 121 -0.28 -15.14 7.31
CA ARG A 121 -0.87 -13.79 7.39
C ARG A 121 0.21 -12.70 7.40
N GLU A 122 1.24 -12.85 8.23
CA GLU A 122 2.34 -11.88 8.41
C GLU A 122 3.21 -11.69 7.14
N THR A 123 3.19 -12.67 6.24
CA THR A 123 4.00 -12.66 4.99
C THR A 123 3.14 -12.69 3.73
N PHE A 124 1.83 -12.47 3.86
CA PHE A 124 0.86 -12.49 2.75
C PHE A 124 1.01 -13.72 1.83
N SER A 125 1.39 -14.86 2.41
CA SER A 125 1.72 -16.09 1.70
C SER A 125 0.65 -17.15 1.95
N SER A 126 0.46 -18.06 0.99
CA SER A 126 -0.40 -19.22 1.22
C SER A 126 0.18 -20.17 2.27
N GLY A 127 -0.67 -20.83 3.06
CA GLY A 127 -0.22 -21.77 4.09
C GLY A 127 0.60 -22.95 3.54
N ALA A 128 0.31 -23.40 2.32
CA ALA A 128 1.09 -24.42 1.64
C ALA A 128 2.52 -23.93 1.31
N ALA A 129 2.65 -22.71 0.80
CA ALA A 129 3.94 -22.10 0.52
C ALA A 129 4.77 -21.91 1.80
N VAL A 130 4.15 -21.42 2.87
CA VAL A 130 4.80 -21.28 4.19
C VAL A 130 5.28 -22.63 4.69
N THR A 131 4.46 -23.68 4.62
CA THR A 131 4.85 -25.01 5.10
C THR A 131 6.06 -25.57 4.36
N LYS A 132 6.09 -25.44 3.02
CA LYS A 132 7.23 -25.85 2.21
C LYS A 132 8.51 -25.12 2.62
N ARG A 133 8.45 -23.79 2.75
CA ARG A 133 9.61 -22.96 3.10
C ARG A 133 10.10 -23.23 4.52
N LEU A 134 9.20 -23.42 5.48
CA LEU A 134 9.57 -23.78 6.84
C LEU A 134 10.29 -25.14 6.91
N LYS A 135 9.93 -26.09 6.05
CA LYS A 135 10.66 -27.36 5.93
C LYS A 135 12.09 -27.12 5.43
N GLN A 136 12.26 -26.28 4.40
CA GLN A 136 13.56 -25.94 3.82
C GLN A 136 14.45 -25.18 4.82
N LEU A 137 13.90 -24.17 5.49
CA LEU A 137 14.57 -23.41 6.54
C LEU A 137 14.94 -24.27 7.76
N GLY A 138 14.06 -25.21 8.13
CA GLY A 138 14.32 -26.16 9.21
C GLY A 138 15.44 -27.14 8.87
N ALA A 139 15.48 -27.65 7.64
CA ALA A 139 16.59 -28.49 7.16
C ALA A 139 17.94 -27.77 7.17
N ARG A 140 17.92 -26.43 7.04
CA ARG A 140 19.10 -25.56 7.16
C ARG A 140 19.41 -25.11 8.59
N GLY A 141 18.62 -25.55 9.58
CA GLY A 141 18.81 -25.17 10.98
C GLY A 141 18.51 -23.70 11.29
N LEU A 142 17.78 -22.98 10.44
CA LEU A 142 17.45 -21.55 10.65
C LEU A 142 16.18 -21.36 11.48
N VAL A 143 15.28 -22.35 11.46
CA VAL A 143 14.08 -22.39 12.30
C VAL A 143 13.95 -23.74 12.97
N GLU A 144 13.23 -23.79 14.08
CA GLU A 144 12.79 -25.04 14.68
C GLU A 144 11.27 -25.04 14.87
N ARG A 145 10.68 -26.24 14.74
CA ARG A 145 9.26 -26.48 14.99
C ARG A 145 9.09 -27.18 16.34
N ARG A 146 8.22 -26.65 17.18
CA ARG A 146 7.83 -27.25 18.46
C ARG A 146 6.33 -27.50 18.48
N GLY A 147 5.93 -28.65 19.02
CA GLY A 147 4.51 -28.89 19.30
C GLY A 147 4.01 -27.95 20.40
N ASP A 148 2.77 -27.47 20.29
CA ASP A 148 2.16 -26.70 21.37
C ASP A 148 1.85 -27.64 22.55
N PRO A 149 2.28 -27.32 23.79
CA PRO A 149 2.01 -28.14 24.96
C PRO A 149 0.51 -28.32 25.26
N ARG A 150 -0.33 -27.37 24.82
CA ARG A 150 -1.77 -27.35 25.08
C ARG A 150 -2.58 -27.99 23.95
N ASP A 151 -2.04 -27.99 22.73
CA ASP A 151 -2.67 -28.64 21.58
C ASP A 151 -1.63 -29.29 20.66
N ARG A 152 -1.55 -30.62 20.69
CA ARG A 152 -0.62 -31.40 19.84
C ARG A 152 -0.86 -31.21 18.33
N ARG A 153 -2.00 -30.65 17.93
CA ARG A 153 -2.33 -30.33 16.53
C ARG A 153 -1.69 -29.02 16.08
N VAL A 154 -1.25 -28.17 17.00
CA VAL A 154 -0.63 -26.88 16.72
C VAL A 154 0.88 -27.01 16.76
N ALA A 155 1.54 -26.61 15.67
CA ALA A 155 2.98 -26.45 15.62
C ALA A 155 3.33 -24.97 15.70
N ARG A 156 4.27 -24.63 16.60
CA ARG A 156 4.89 -23.31 16.71
C ARG A 156 6.27 -23.33 16.08
N VAL A 157 6.64 -22.19 15.51
CA VAL A 157 7.90 -21.98 14.81
C VAL A 157 8.63 -20.85 15.51
N ARG A 158 9.94 -21.03 15.71
CA ARG A 158 10.83 -19.96 16.17
C ARG A 158 12.16 -19.98 15.43
N LEU A 159 12.87 -18.85 15.48
CA LEU A 159 14.25 -18.77 15.01
C LEU A 159 15.18 -19.54 15.93
N THR A 160 16.13 -20.25 15.33
CA THR A 160 17.33 -20.72 16.04
C THR A 160 18.30 -19.56 16.26
N GLY A 161 19.44 -19.80 16.93
CA GLY A 161 20.54 -18.82 16.99
C GLY A 161 21.02 -18.45 15.59
N ALA A 162 21.38 -19.46 14.79
CA ALA A 162 21.81 -19.28 13.40
C ALA A 162 20.77 -18.53 12.54
N GLY A 163 19.47 -18.80 12.74
CA GLY A 163 18.40 -18.06 12.05
C GLY A 163 18.37 -16.58 12.40
N ARG A 164 18.57 -16.22 13.67
CA ARG A 164 18.67 -14.82 14.10
C ARG A 164 19.89 -14.14 13.49
N ASP A 165 21.06 -14.76 13.62
CA ASP A 165 22.33 -14.21 13.11
C ASP A 165 22.28 -14.01 11.60
N THR A 166 21.61 -14.93 10.88
CA THR A 166 21.38 -14.82 9.43
C THR A 166 20.55 -13.59 9.09
N VAL A 167 19.41 -13.36 9.76
CA VAL A 167 18.57 -12.19 9.49
C VAL A 167 19.32 -10.90 9.83
N ASP A 168 19.95 -10.86 11.00
CA ASP A 168 20.62 -9.66 11.51
C ASP A 168 21.84 -9.29 10.64
N GLY A 169 22.53 -10.28 10.05
CA GLY A 169 23.62 -10.05 9.11
C GLY A 169 23.17 -9.65 7.69
N VAL A 170 22.03 -10.18 7.22
CA VAL A 170 21.57 -9.96 5.84
C VAL A 170 20.75 -8.69 5.68
N LEU A 171 19.95 -8.32 6.69
CA LEU A 171 19.02 -7.20 6.60
C LEU A 171 19.69 -5.85 6.24
N PRO A 172 20.83 -5.44 6.85
CA PRO A 172 21.47 -4.18 6.49
C PRO A 172 21.93 -4.14 5.03
N ALA A 173 22.49 -5.24 4.52
CA ALA A 173 22.93 -5.35 3.14
C ALA A 173 21.75 -5.33 2.16
N GLN A 174 20.64 -5.95 2.55
CA GLN A 174 19.41 -5.94 1.77
C GLN A 174 18.81 -4.53 1.68
N LEU A 175 18.75 -3.79 2.79
CA LEU A 175 18.27 -2.40 2.80
C LEU A 175 19.17 -1.47 1.98
N ALA A 176 20.49 -1.67 2.03
CA ALA A 176 21.42 -0.90 1.19
C ALA A 176 21.18 -1.18 -0.30
N HIS A 177 20.92 -2.43 -0.67
CA HIS A 177 20.57 -2.81 -2.03
C HIS A 177 19.24 -2.18 -2.48
N GLU A 178 18.19 -2.25 -1.66
CA GLU A 178 16.90 -1.62 -1.95
C GLU A 178 17.01 -0.09 -2.06
N SER A 179 17.84 0.55 -1.23
CA SER A 179 18.12 1.99 -1.34
C SER A 179 18.81 2.35 -2.67
N ALA A 180 19.71 1.50 -3.15
CA ALA A 180 20.37 1.67 -4.45
C ALA A 180 19.38 1.51 -5.62
N VAL A 181 18.47 0.53 -5.56
CA VAL A 181 17.38 0.37 -6.53
C VAL A 181 16.49 1.63 -6.59
N LEU A 182 16.24 2.24 -5.43
CA LEU A 182 15.44 3.45 -5.33
C LEU A 182 16.24 4.75 -5.56
N SER A 183 17.55 4.69 -5.82
CA SER A 183 18.43 5.86 -5.83
C SER A 183 18.02 6.96 -6.82
N GLY A 184 17.36 6.59 -7.93
CA GLY A 184 16.80 7.54 -8.90
C GLY A 184 15.56 8.30 -8.41
N LEU A 185 14.95 7.88 -7.30
CA LEU A 185 13.83 8.57 -6.66
C LEU A 185 14.37 9.44 -5.52
N GLY A 186 14.35 10.76 -5.70
CA GLY A 186 14.81 11.72 -4.70
C GLY A 186 14.03 11.66 -3.38
N GLY A 187 14.63 12.19 -2.29
CA GLY A 187 14.06 12.12 -0.94
C GLY A 187 12.64 12.71 -0.82
N ALA A 188 12.39 13.85 -1.47
CA ALA A 188 11.06 14.48 -1.48
C ALA A 188 10.00 13.57 -2.15
N ALA A 189 10.32 13.03 -3.33
CA ALA A 189 9.42 12.12 -4.05
C ALA A 189 9.15 10.82 -3.27
N ARG A 190 10.15 10.29 -2.55
CA ARG A 190 9.94 9.17 -1.61
C ARG A 190 8.99 9.56 -0.47
N GLY A 191 9.16 10.77 0.08
CA GLY A 191 8.31 11.32 1.14
C GLY A 191 6.84 11.47 0.73
N GLU A 192 6.55 11.72 -0.54
CA GLU A 192 5.19 11.77 -1.09
C GLU A 192 4.66 10.38 -1.45
N LEU A 193 5.49 9.51 -2.02
CA LEU A 193 5.05 8.20 -2.50
C LEU A 193 4.67 7.25 -1.36
N VAL A 194 5.42 7.25 -0.26
CA VAL A 194 5.15 6.37 0.90
C VAL A 194 3.74 6.54 1.47
N PRO A 195 3.27 7.75 1.84
CA PRO A 195 1.92 7.91 2.37
C PRO A 195 0.83 7.56 1.36
N LEU A 196 1.02 7.85 0.06
CA LEU A 196 0.06 7.49 -0.98
C LEU A 196 -0.09 5.97 -1.14
N LEU A 197 1.03 5.23 -1.12
CA LEU A 197 1.01 3.76 -1.15
C LEU A 197 0.37 3.18 0.12
N ALA A 198 0.66 3.76 1.29
CA ALA A 198 0.07 3.34 2.55
C ALA A 198 -1.45 3.54 2.56
N GLU A 199 -1.94 4.68 2.07
CA GLU A 199 -3.37 4.95 1.95
C GLU A 199 -4.04 3.96 0.98
N LEU A 200 -3.45 3.76 -0.20
CA LEU A 200 -3.96 2.81 -1.18
C LEU A 200 -4.02 1.39 -0.61
N LEU A 201 -2.94 0.93 0.02
CA LEU A 201 -2.87 -0.40 0.62
C LEU A 201 -3.93 -0.56 1.72
N GLY A 202 -4.07 0.41 2.62
CA GLY A 202 -5.08 0.37 3.68
C GLY A 202 -6.51 0.30 3.14
N ARG A 203 -6.81 1.00 2.04
CA ARG A 203 -8.12 0.89 1.36
C ARG A 203 -8.34 -0.48 0.71
N LEU A 204 -7.29 -1.13 0.22
CA LEU A 204 -7.38 -2.46 -0.39
C LEU A 204 -7.49 -3.57 0.66
N GLU A 205 -6.73 -3.49 1.74
CA GLU A 205 -6.79 -4.44 2.86
C GLU A 205 -8.12 -4.32 3.65
N GLY A 206 -8.65 -3.11 3.78
CA GLY A 206 -9.93 -2.83 4.42
C GLY A 206 -11.17 -3.20 3.58
N ARG A 207 -11.01 -3.59 2.31
CA ARG A 207 -12.08 -4.07 1.44
C ARG A 207 -12.01 -5.59 1.25
N PRO A 208 -12.68 -6.40 2.09
CA PRO A 208 -12.86 -7.81 1.77
C PRO A 208 -13.82 -7.95 0.58
N GLY A 209 -13.26 -8.24 -0.60
CA GLY A 209 -14.02 -8.63 -1.79
C GLY A 209 -14.65 -7.46 -2.55
N THR A 210 -14.19 -7.25 -3.78
CA THR A 210 -15.05 -6.74 -4.86
C THR A 210 -15.16 -7.84 -5.92
N PRO A 211 -16.34 -8.00 -6.55
CA PRO A 211 -16.81 -9.29 -7.05
C PRO A 211 -15.97 -9.83 -8.20
N ARG A 212 -15.89 -11.16 -8.29
CA ARG A 212 -15.69 -11.81 -9.61
C ARG A 212 -16.87 -11.37 -10.48
N ALA A 213 -16.58 -10.55 -11.49
CA ALA A 213 -17.46 -10.35 -12.63
C ALA A 213 -17.58 -11.65 -13.43
#